data_AF-A0A174ZBB3-F1
#
_entry.id   AF-A0A174ZBB3-F1
#
_cell.length_a   1.000
_cell.length_b   1.000
_cell.length_c   1.000
_cell.angle_alpha   90.00
_cell.angle_beta   90.00
_cell.angle_gamma   90.00
#
_symmetry.space_group_name_H-M   'P 1'
#
loop_
_entity.id
_entity.type
_entity.pdbx_description
1 polymer ?
#
loop_
_entity_poly.entity_id
_entity_poly.type
_entity_poly.pdbx_seq_one_letter_code
_entity_poly.pdbx_strand_id
1 'polypeptide(L)' 'MKNYSRAVPGTGVIANETAAAMLKNGRNLFAVGNRTHGKAVAFAEKYNIGRVYDSYD' A
#
# COMPACT_ATOMS: atom_id res chain seq x y z
N MET A 1 -8.53 20.90 3.34
CA MET A 1 -8.77 19.58 2.69
C MET A 1 -8.66 18.49 3.74
N LYS A 2 -9.52 17.47 3.71
CA LYS A 2 -9.50 16.36 4.68
C LYS A 2 -8.45 15.32 4.25
N ASN A 3 -7.56 14.94 5.16
CA ASN A 3 -6.55 13.91 4.90
C ASN A 3 -7.16 12.53 5.15
N TYR A 4 -7.19 11.71 4.12
CA TYR A 4 -7.67 10.33 4.21
C TYR A 4 -6.50 9.35 4.23
N SER A 5 -6.53 8.42 5.18
CA SER A 5 -5.70 7.22 5.16
C SER A 5 -6.22 6.28 4.08
N ARG A 6 -5.35 5.88 3.15
CA ARG A 6 -5.68 5.01 2.00
C ARG A 6 -4.93 3.69 2.16
N ALA A 7 -5.63 2.59 1.95
CA ALA A 7 -5.03 1.26 1.91
C ALA A 7 -5.31 0.61 0.55
N VAL A 8 -4.42 -0.30 0.12
CA VAL A 8 -4.59 -1.04 -1.14
C VAL A 8 -4.66 -2.54 -0.86
N PRO A 9 -5.76 -3.22 -1.26
CA PRO A 9 -5.84 -4.67 -1.24
C PRO A 9 -5.23 -5.25 -2.51
N GLY A 10 -4.01 -5.75 -2.40
CA GLY A 10 -3.26 -6.41 -3.47
C GLY A 10 -2.01 -5.64 -3.89
N THR A 11 -1.10 -6.35 -4.55
CA THR A 11 0.22 -5.83 -4.97
C THR A 11 0.41 -5.93 -6.49
N GLY A 12 -0.68 -5.77 -7.25
CA GLY A 12 -0.68 -5.82 -8.72
C GLY A 12 -0.11 -4.56 -9.38
N VAL A 13 -0.19 -4.48 -10.72
CA VAL A 13 0.36 -3.36 -11.49
C VAL A 13 -0.28 -2.02 -11.09
N ILE A 14 -1.61 -1.96 -11.02
CA ILE A 14 -2.36 -0.75 -10.63
C ILE A 14 -2.00 -0.32 -9.20
N ALA A 15 -1.77 -1.27 -8.28
CA ALA A 15 -1.34 -0.96 -6.92
C ALA A 15 0.04 -0.27 -6.89
N ASN A 16 0.97 -0.75 -7.72
CA ASN A 16 2.30 -0.15 -7.84
C ASN A 16 2.23 1.27 -8.45
N GLU A 17 1.41 1.46 -9.49
CA GLU A 17 1.18 2.79 -10.09
C GLU A 17 0.54 3.76 -9.09
N THR A 18 -0.44 3.27 -8.31
CA THR A 18 -1.10 4.06 -7.27
C THR A 18 -0.12 4.48 -6.18
N ALA A 19 0.69 3.55 -5.67
CA ALA A 19 1.70 3.84 -4.65
C ALA A 19 2.75 4.84 -5.16
N ALA A 20 3.23 4.67 -6.38
CA ALA A 20 4.17 5.59 -7.01
C ALA A 20 3.56 6.99 -7.22
N ALA A 21 2.31 7.08 -7.68
CA ALA A 21 1.62 8.35 -7.84
C ALA A 21 1.36 9.05 -6.49
N MET A 22 1.04 8.30 -5.43
CA MET A 22 0.91 8.88 -4.10
C MET A 22 2.24 9.45 -3.59
N LEU A 23 3.34 8.70 -3.73
CA LEU A 23 4.66 9.17 -3.32
C LEU A 23 5.08 10.43 -4.08
N LYS A 24 4.82 10.49 -5.40
CA LYS A 24 5.05 11.71 -6.21
C LYS A 24 4.25 12.91 -5.71
N ASN A 25 3.06 12.66 -5.16
CA ASN A 25 2.22 13.69 -4.54
C ASN A 25 2.60 13.98 -3.06
N GLY A 26 3.75 13.50 -2.59
CA GLY A 26 4.23 13.71 -1.23
C GLY A 26 3.42 12.96 -0.15
N ARG A 27 2.70 11.90 -0.55
CA ARG A 27 1.84 11.12 0.35
C ARG A 27 2.21 9.66 0.30
N ASN A 28 1.96 8.93 1.39
CA ASN A 28 2.17 7.49 1.41
C ASN A 28 0.87 6.72 1.65
N LEU A 29 0.87 5.46 1.20
CA LEU A 29 -0.20 4.54 1.57
C LEU A 29 -0.10 4.23 3.07
N PHE A 30 -1.26 4.13 3.71
CA PHE A 30 -1.36 3.84 5.12
C PHE A 30 -1.17 2.35 5.40
N ALA A 31 -1.72 1.50 4.53
CA ALA A 31 -1.62 0.06 4.68
C ALA A 31 -1.68 -0.68 3.33
N VAL A 32 -1.17 -1.91 3.33
CA VAL A 32 -1.31 -2.85 2.22
C VAL A 32 -1.76 -4.21 2.76
N GLY A 33 -2.64 -4.88 2.03
CA GLY A 33 -3.00 -6.27 2.30
C GLY A 33 -2.76 -7.10 1.04
N ASN A 34 -2.45 -8.38 1.17
CA ASN A 34 -2.41 -9.30 0.04
C ASN A 34 -2.70 -10.72 0.50
N ARG A 35 -3.31 -11.54 -0.37
CA ARG A 35 -3.52 -12.97 -0.11
C ARG A 35 -2.21 -13.71 0.19
N THR A 36 -1.11 -13.27 -0.42
CA THR A 36 0.23 -13.76 -0.11
C THR A 36 0.97 -12.71 0.73
N HIS A 37 1.08 -12.94 2.04
CA HIS A 37 1.68 -12.01 2.99
C HIS A 37 3.07 -11.52 2.56
N GLY A 38 3.96 -12.43 2.13
CA GLY A 38 5.32 -12.05 1.71
C GLY A 38 5.35 -11.03 0.55
N LYS A 39 4.35 -11.06 -0.34
CA LYS A 39 4.23 -10.05 -1.39
C LYS A 39 3.78 -8.70 -0.83
N ALA A 40 2.90 -8.69 0.18
CA ALA A 40 2.48 -7.46 0.87
C ALA A 40 3.65 -6.83 1.64
N VAL A 41 4.47 -7.63 2.32
CA VAL A 41 5.69 -7.17 3.01
C VAL A 41 6.67 -6.53 2.02
N ALA A 42 7.00 -7.23 0.94
CA ALA A 42 7.91 -6.69 -0.08
C ALA A 42 7.37 -5.38 -0.71
N PHE A 43 6.05 -5.29 -0.90
CA PHE A 43 5.42 -4.05 -1.38
C PHE A 43 5.48 -2.93 -0.34
N ALA A 44 5.28 -3.25 0.93
CA ALA A 44 5.35 -2.29 2.02
C ALA A 44 6.76 -1.73 2.20
N GLU A 45 7.78 -2.58 2.12
CA GLU A 45 9.19 -2.17 2.15
C GLU A 45 9.53 -1.27 0.96
N LYS A 46 9.13 -1.65 -0.25
CA LYS A 46 9.38 -0.87 -1.47
C LYS A 46 8.81 0.55 -1.40
N TYR A 47 7.65 0.71 -0.77
CA TYR A 47 6.91 1.97 -0.73
C TYR A 47 6.87 2.62 0.66
N ASN A 48 7.66 2.15 1.64
CA ASN A 48 7.69 2.67 3.02
C ASN A 48 6.30 2.70 3.71
N ILE A 49 5.51 1.64 3.55
CA ILE A 49 4.17 1.51 4.15
C ILE A 49 4.29 0.88 5.54
N GLY A 50 3.78 1.56 6.56
CA GLY A 50 3.95 1.14 7.96
C GLY A 50 3.00 0.04 8.45
N ARG A 51 2.02 -0.39 7.66
CA ARG A 51 1.04 -1.42 8.04
C ARG A 51 0.84 -2.45 6.94
N VAL A 52 1.05 -3.71 7.30
CA VAL A 52 0.76 -4.87 6.46
C VAL A 52 -0.33 -5.67 7.16
N TYR A 53 -1.42 -5.95 6.45
CA TYR A 53 -2.51 -6.78 6.96
C TYR A 53 -2.48 -8.18 6.34
N ASP A 54 -2.74 -9.18 7.19
CA ASP A 54 -2.79 -10.60 6.82
C ASP A 54 -4.15 -11.01 6.23
N SER A 55 -5.21 -10.33 6.67
CA SER A 55 -6.59 -10.52 6.20
C SER A 55 -7.21 -9.18 5.78
N TYR A 56 -8.32 -9.27 5.07
CA TYR A 56 -9.14 -8.12 4.67
C TYR A 56 -10.32 -7.84 5.63
N ASP A 57 -10.48 -8.69 6.64
CA ASP A 57 -11.49 -8.56 7.70
C ASP A 57 -11.12 -7.52 8.77
#